data_AF-A0A3P1SHB5-F1
#
_entry.id   AF-A0A3P1SHB5-F1
#
_cell.length_a   1.000
_cell.length_b   1.000
_cell.length_c   1.000
_cell.angle_alpha   90.00
_cell.angle_beta   90.00
_cell.angle_gamma   90.00
#
_symmetry.space_group_name_H-M   'P 1'
#
loop_
_entity.id
_entity.type
_entity.pdbx_description
1 polymer ?
#
loop_
_entity_poly.entity_id
_entity_poly.type
_entity_poly.pdbx_seq_one_letter_code
_entity_poly.pdbx_strand_id
1 'polypeptide(L)'
;MGRNEHLTFRANMGVGRHGWLRLTPAYGVKLVRTKIEELAPGSVVIDPFSGTGTTPLAAAELGHFGQSIDVNPFLVWLGNVKTDAYSSDVLCELEDAVQQALAASKNVSDASDLWQPSLFKIEKWWSQGSLHALKALRFNIDNYGGRVRNLLDIAFCRTLIGCSNAAFNHQSMSFKEVDPSAGRFEIDDAIRAYDLFRSETASLIDSARFDLLGKARVFEGDSREGVKDLQLADLVLTSPPYVNRMSYIRELRPYMYWLRYLDQASDAGDLDWRAIGGTWGTATSKLKSWEPSVETPVDAEVSAVAELISRDGGKNGPLLATYVRKYHHDMWQHFESITPQVKPGGEVSYIIGNSTFYNHEVPAHEWYADMLRALGYQSVTVDVIRKRNSNKALFEYDVSGVKSS
;
A
#
# COMPACT_ATOMS: atom_id res chain seq x y z
N MET A 1 -20.33 19.28 10.37
CA MET A 1 -20.06 17.86 10.08
C MET A 1 -18.59 17.59 10.35
N GLY A 2 -18.32 16.89 11.46
CA GLY A 2 -16.97 16.69 11.99
C GLY A 2 -16.09 15.80 11.12
N ARG A 3 -14.78 15.95 11.27
CA ARG A 3 -13.73 15.20 10.59
C ARG A 3 -13.81 13.72 10.99
N ASN A 4 -14.27 12.83 10.11
CA ASN A 4 -14.27 11.38 10.38
C ASN A 4 -12.87 10.79 10.10
N GLU A 5 -11.90 11.11 10.97
CA GLU A 5 -10.52 10.62 10.88
C GLU A 5 -10.43 9.08 10.95
N HIS A 6 -11.41 8.44 11.60
CA HIS A 6 -11.58 6.99 11.76
C HIS A 6 -11.71 6.19 10.45
N LEU A 7 -11.95 6.85 9.32
CA LEU A 7 -12.17 6.22 8.01
C LEU A 7 -10.97 6.39 7.05
N THR A 8 -9.81 6.88 7.53
CA THR A 8 -8.57 7.04 6.73
C THR A 8 -7.43 6.23 7.31
N PHE A 9 -6.29 6.16 6.60
CA PHE A 9 -5.01 5.67 7.15
C PHE A 9 -4.62 6.29 8.50
N ARG A 10 -5.10 7.50 8.85
CA ARG A 10 -4.84 8.11 10.17
C ARG A 10 -5.41 7.28 11.32
N ALA A 11 -6.50 6.56 11.07
CA ALA A 11 -7.07 5.61 12.02
C ALA A 11 -6.17 4.40 12.26
N ASN A 12 -5.22 4.12 11.37
CA ASN A 12 -4.32 2.98 11.45
C ASN A 12 -3.05 3.34 12.25
N MET A 13 -2.74 4.63 12.40
CA MET A 13 -1.61 5.11 13.19
C MET A 13 -1.87 4.87 14.68
N GLY A 14 -0.97 4.16 15.36
CA GLY A 14 -1.10 3.82 16.78
C GLY A 14 -2.06 2.66 17.09
N VAL A 15 -2.61 1.99 16.07
CA VAL A 15 -3.48 0.82 16.26
C VAL A 15 -2.70 -0.46 16.00
N GLY A 16 -2.05 -0.98 17.04
CA GLY A 16 -1.33 -2.25 17.00
C GLY A 16 -0.43 -2.40 15.77
N ARG A 17 -0.58 -3.51 15.05
CA ARG A 17 0.24 -3.81 13.88
C ARG A 17 -0.14 -3.03 12.62
N HIS A 18 -1.32 -2.40 12.57
CA HIS A 18 -1.78 -1.62 11.42
C HIS A 18 -0.92 -0.38 11.16
N GLY A 19 -0.30 0.17 12.21
CA GLY A 19 0.54 1.36 12.16
C GLY A 19 2.03 1.12 11.90
N TRP A 20 2.46 -0.12 11.63
CA TRP A 20 3.89 -0.46 11.50
C TRP A 20 4.59 0.31 10.39
N LEU A 21 3.98 0.41 9.21
CA LEU A 21 4.47 1.26 8.13
C LEU A 21 3.31 2.03 7.50
N ARG A 22 3.61 3.28 7.13
CA ARG A 22 2.64 4.19 6.55
C ARG A 22 2.61 4.07 5.02
N LEU A 23 1.40 3.93 4.48
CA LEU A 23 1.05 4.17 3.08
C LEU A 23 -0.15 5.13 3.08
N THR A 24 0.00 6.31 2.48
CA THR A 24 -0.98 7.41 2.57
C THR A 24 -2.38 7.06 2.01
N PRO A 25 -2.50 6.35 0.88
CA PRO A 25 -3.80 5.95 0.34
C PRO A 25 -4.36 4.62 0.91
N ALA A 26 -4.33 4.43 2.24
CA ALA A 26 -5.00 3.30 2.89
C ALA A 26 -6.39 3.69 3.45
N TYR A 27 -7.37 2.81 3.31
CA TYR A 27 -8.70 2.98 3.92
C TYR A 27 -8.70 2.56 5.39
N GLY A 28 -9.66 3.09 6.17
CA GLY A 28 -9.63 2.99 7.63
C GLY A 28 -9.97 1.61 8.17
N VAL A 29 -9.15 1.11 9.10
CA VAL A 29 -9.34 -0.19 9.79
C VAL A 29 -10.74 -0.34 10.40
N LYS A 30 -11.35 0.75 10.88
CA LYS A 30 -12.68 0.70 11.47
C LYS A 30 -13.75 0.23 10.46
N LEU A 31 -13.69 0.76 9.24
CA LEU A 31 -14.62 0.37 8.17
C LEU A 31 -14.46 -1.12 7.84
N VAL A 32 -13.22 -1.58 7.79
CA VAL A 32 -12.88 -2.99 7.55
C VAL A 32 -13.46 -3.89 8.65
N ARG A 33 -13.17 -3.57 9.91
CA ARG A 33 -13.63 -4.38 11.06
C ARG A 33 -15.14 -4.48 11.11
N THR A 34 -15.87 -3.36 10.93
CA THR A 34 -17.34 -3.38 10.95
C THR A 34 -17.94 -4.36 9.94
N LYS A 35 -17.38 -4.45 8.73
CA LYS A 35 -17.85 -5.42 7.73
C LYS A 35 -17.49 -6.87 8.07
N ILE A 36 -16.31 -7.08 8.63
CA ILE A 36 -15.85 -8.43 9.00
C ILE A 36 -16.62 -8.96 10.23
N GLU A 37 -16.98 -8.10 11.18
CA GLU A 37 -17.75 -8.45 12.38
C GLU A 37 -19.14 -9.05 12.08
N GLU A 38 -19.68 -8.81 10.88
CA GLU A 38 -20.97 -9.36 10.43
C GLU A 38 -20.85 -10.80 9.91
N LEU A 39 -19.63 -11.30 9.70
CA LEU A 39 -19.38 -12.63 9.14
C LEU A 39 -19.50 -13.75 10.18
N ALA A 40 -19.83 -14.95 9.71
CA ALA A 40 -19.80 -16.15 10.55
C ALA A 40 -18.36 -16.45 11.05
N PRO A 41 -18.18 -16.96 12.28
CA PRO A 41 -16.86 -17.32 12.80
C PRO A 41 -16.06 -18.20 11.85
N GLY A 42 -14.78 -17.87 11.64
CA GLY A 42 -13.89 -18.64 10.76
C GLY A 42 -14.09 -18.39 9.26
N SER A 43 -14.91 -17.41 8.86
CA SER A 43 -15.06 -17.00 7.45
C SER A 43 -13.73 -16.67 6.76
N VAL A 44 -13.71 -16.74 5.43
CA VAL A 44 -12.59 -16.38 4.57
C VAL A 44 -12.83 -14.99 3.98
N VAL A 45 -11.90 -14.07 4.22
CA VAL A 45 -11.94 -12.69 3.70
C VAL A 45 -10.78 -12.48 2.73
N ILE A 46 -11.06 -11.97 1.53
CA ILE A 46 -10.03 -11.67 0.54
C ILE A 46 -9.93 -10.17 0.23
N ASP A 47 -8.68 -9.69 0.18
CA ASP A 47 -8.33 -8.37 -0.38
C ASP A 47 -7.40 -8.58 -1.59
N PRO A 48 -7.89 -8.41 -2.83
CA PRO A 48 -7.11 -8.68 -4.04
C PRO A 48 -6.06 -7.62 -4.36
N PHE A 49 -5.91 -6.59 -3.53
CA PHE A 49 -4.91 -5.53 -3.71
C PHE A 49 -3.98 -5.35 -2.51
N SER A 50 -4.30 -5.96 -1.35
CA SER A 50 -3.54 -5.99 -0.08
C SER A 50 -3.13 -4.64 0.50
N GLY A 51 -2.33 -3.86 -0.25
CA GLY A 51 -1.68 -2.65 0.21
C GLY A 51 -0.76 -2.98 1.37
N THR A 52 -0.94 -2.29 2.49
CA THR A 52 -0.19 -2.60 3.72
C THR A 52 -0.74 -3.79 4.51
N GLY A 53 -1.64 -4.60 3.93
CA GLY A 53 -2.24 -5.76 4.59
C GLY A 53 -3.24 -5.39 5.67
N THR A 54 -4.09 -4.37 5.43
CA THR A 54 -5.08 -3.91 6.42
C THR A 54 -6.20 -4.93 6.61
N THR A 55 -6.83 -5.37 5.52
CA THR A 55 -7.90 -6.38 5.51
C THR A 55 -7.47 -7.74 6.05
N PRO A 56 -6.37 -8.36 5.57
CA PRO A 56 -5.99 -9.69 6.06
C PRO A 56 -5.64 -9.67 7.55
N LEU A 57 -4.99 -8.60 8.02
CA LEU A 57 -4.71 -8.44 9.44
C LEU A 57 -5.97 -8.24 10.27
N ALA A 58 -6.91 -7.40 9.83
CA ALA A 58 -8.18 -7.19 10.54
C ALA A 58 -9.03 -8.48 10.61
N ALA A 59 -9.06 -9.27 9.54
CA ALA A 59 -9.70 -10.57 9.52
C ALA A 59 -9.08 -11.52 10.56
N ALA A 60 -7.74 -11.61 10.60
CA ALA A 60 -7.04 -12.45 11.55
C ALA A 60 -7.22 -11.97 13.01
N GLU A 61 -7.25 -10.66 13.26
CA GLU A 61 -7.56 -10.11 14.59
C GLU A 61 -8.94 -10.54 15.10
N LEU A 62 -9.92 -10.69 14.19
CA LEU A 62 -11.31 -11.07 14.48
C LEU A 62 -11.56 -12.58 14.43
N GLY A 63 -10.54 -13.42 14.26
CA GLY A 63 -10.69 -14.88 14.27
C GLY A 63 -11.02 -15.51 12.91
N HIS A 64 -10.92 -14.75 11.82
CA HIS A 64 -11.18 -15.21 10.46
C HIS A 64 -9.89 -15.59 9.72
N PHE A 65 -10.03 -16.16 8.53
CA PHE A 65 -8.91 -16.37 7.61
C PHE A 65 -8.83 -15.22 6.60
N GLY A 66 -7.82 -14.36 6.75
CA GLY A 66 -7.55 -13.25 5.83
C GLY A 66 -6.56 -13.65 4.74
N GLN A 67 -6.91 -13.51 3.46
CA GLN A 67 -5.98 -13.73 2.36
C GLN A 67 -5.91 -12.50 1.46
N SER A 68 -4.76 -12.26 0.84
CA SER A 68 -4.59 -11.09 -0.03
C SER A 68 -3.61 -11.32 -1.16
N ILE A 69 -3.72 -10.48 -2.19
CA ILE A 69 -2.82 -10.49 -3.35
C ILE A 69 -2.20 -9.11 -3.49
N ASP A 70 -0.92 -9.02 -3.83
CA ASP A 70 -0.28 -7.77 -4.25
C ASP A 70 0.75 -8.04 -5.35
N VAL A 71 0.86 -7.12 -6.31
CA VAL A 71 1.91 -7.17 -7.34
C VAL A 71 3.27 -6.75 -6.79
N ASN A 72 3.29 -5.96 -5.71
CA ASN A 72 4.50 -5.40 -5.13
C ASN A 72 5.09 -6.34 -4.06
N PRO A 73 6.24 -6.98 -4.30
CA PRO A 73 6.84 -7.94 -3.36
C PRO A 73 7.16 -7.32 -1.99
N PHE A 74 7.44 -6.01 -1.92
CA PHE A 74 7.61 -5.32 -0.63
C PHE A 74 6.31 -5.31 0.20
N LEU A 75 5.16 -5.11 -0.44
CA LEU A 75 3.86 -5.11 0.23
C LEU A 75 3.42 -6.53 0.62
N VAL A 76 3.77 -7.53 -0.19
CA VAL A 76 3.61 -8.95 0.15
C VAL A 76 4.39 -9.30 1.40
N TRP A 77 5.68 -8.92 1.46
CA TRP A 77 6.50 -9.09 2.65
C TRP A 77 5.91 -8.36 3.86
N LEU A 78 5.57 -7.07 3.72
CA LEU A 78 5.02 -6.26 4.81
C LEU A 78 3.72 -6.87 5.37
N GLY A 79 2.82 -7.29 4.49
CA GLY A 79 1.56 -7.94 4.87
C GLY A 79 1.80 -9.20 5.69
N ASN A 80 2.66 -10.10 5.21
CA ASN A 80 2.99 -11.34 5.91
C ASN A 80 3.71 -11.09 7.25
N VAL A 81 4.62 -10.10 7.32
CA VAL A 81 5.30 -9.71 8.56
C VAL A 81 4.30 -9.17 9.58
N LYS A 82 3.32 -8.36 9.16
CA LYS A 82 2.25 -7.89 10.05
C LYS A 82 1.35 -9.00 10.57
N THR A 83 1.16 -10.08 9.81
CA THR A 83 0.26 -11.18 10.16
C THR A 83 0.95 -12.41 10.76
N ASP A 84 2.27 -12.41 10.95
CA ASP A 84 3.01 -13.53 11.54
C ASP A 84 2.81 -13.63 13.06
N ALA A 85 3.11 -14.78 13.65
CA ALA A 85 3.10 -14.99 15.09
C ALA A 85 4.50 -14.79 15.68
N TYR A 86 4.59 -14.03 16.78
CA TYR A 86 5.85 -13.70 17.44
C TYR A 86 5.83 -14.20 18.88
N SER A 87 6.52 -15.32 19.14
CA SER A 87 6.66 -15.86 20.49
C SER A 87 7.51 -14.94 21.38
N SER A 88 7.41 -15.12 22.71
CA SER A 88 8.27 -14.44 23.68
C SER A 88 9.76 -14.57 23.33
N ASP A 89 10.19 -15.75 22.89
CA ASP A 89 11.59 -16.04 22.58
C ASP A 89 12.07 -15.21 21.39
N VAL A 90 11.26 -15.08 20.33
CA VAL A 90 11.57 -14.23 19.17
C VAL A 90 11.67 -12.76 19.57
N LEU A 91 10.82 -12.31 20.49
CA LEU A 91 10.83 -10.92 20.96
C LEU A 91 12.02 -10.63 21.88
N CYS A 92 12.43 -11.59 22.72
CA CYS A 92 13.67 -11.48 23.50
C CYS A 92 14.90 -11.48 22.59
N GLU A 93 14.93 -12.37 21.58
CA GLU A 93 16.01 -12.40 20.58
C GLU A 93 16.09 -11.07 19.80
N LEU A 94 14.94 -10.46 19.48
CA LEU A 94 14.89 -9.13 18.87
C LEU A 94 15.48 -8.05 19.79
N GLU A 95 15.15 -8.05 21.08
CA GLU A 95 15.70 -7.08 22.04
C GLU A 95 17.23 -7.17 22.08
N ASP A 96 17.79 -8.39 22.15
CA ASP A 96 19.24 -8.62 22.11
C ASP A 96 19.86 -8.18 20.77
N ALA A 97 19.21 -8.53 19.65
CA ALA A 97 19.65 -8.16 18.31
C ALA A 97 19.73 -6.64 18.13
N VAL A 98 18.76 -5.90 18.68
CA VAL A 98 18.71 -4.44 18.63
C VAL A 98 19.87 -3.82 19.41
N GLN A 99 20.16 -4.33 20.60
CA GLN A 99 21.30 -3.86 21.40
C GLN A 99 22.62 -4.10 20.68
N GLN A 100 22.81 -5.31 20.13
CA GLN A 100 24.01 -5.66 19.38
C GLN A 100 24.17 -4.82 18.11
N ALA A 101 23.10 -4.68 17.32
CA ALA A 101 23.12 -3.87 16.10
C ALA A 101 23.41 -2.39 16.39
N LEU A 102 22.82 -1.83 17.45
CA LEU A 102 23.08 -0.44 17.87
C LEU A 102 24.52 -0.26 18.36
N ALA A 103 25.02 -1.16 19.20
CA ALA A 103 26.40 -1.09 19.70
C ALA A 103 27.42 -1.19 18.56
N ALA A 104 27.24 -2.15 17.65
CA ALA A 104 28.09 -2.30 16.48
C ALA A 104 28.01 -1.09 15.54
N SER A 105 26.81 -0.56 15.29
CA SER A 105 26.62 0.60 14.40
C SER A 105 27.28 1.87 14.96
N LYS A 106 27.22 2.09 16.28
CA LYS A 106 27.89 3.23 16.94
C LYS A 106 29.42 3.16 16.87
N ASN A 107 29.98 1.95 16.72
CA ASN A 107 31.43 1.75 16.57
C ASN A 107 31.92 1.92 15.12
N VAL A 108 31.03 2.10 14.15
CA VAL A 108 31.40 2.39 12.76
C VAL A 108 31.90 3.83 12.68
N SER A 109 33.22 4.01 12.64
CA SER A 109 33.86 5.32 12.54
C SER A 109 33.75 5.94 11.15
N ASP A 110 33.79 5.11 10.10
CA ASP A 110 33.61 5.53 8.71
C ASP A 110 32.60 4.59 8.02
N ALA A 111 31.51 5.19 7.53
CA ALA A 111 30.48 4.48 6.79
C ALA A 111 30.59 4.68 5.27
N SER A 112 31.65 5.32 4.76
CA SER A 112 31.85 5.63 3.34
C SER A 112 31.76 4.37 2.46
N ASP A 113 32.48 3.31 2.86
CA ASP A 113 32.52 2.01 2.16
C ASP A 113 31.30 1.11 2.42
N LEU A 114 30.42 1.49 3.34
CA LEU A 114 29.19 0.72 3.58
C LEU A 114 28.22 0.90 2.40
N TRP A 115 27.48 -0.17 2.11
CA TRP A 115 26.47 -0.14 1.06
C TRP A 115 25.36 0.88 1.37
N GLN A 116 24.88 1.53 0.32
CA GLN A 116 23.67 2.35 0.32
C GLN A 116 22.91 2.13 -1.01
N PRO A 117 21.60 2.37 -1.07
CA PRO A 117 20.87 2.21 -2.31
C PRO A 117 21.25 3.28 -3.34
N SER A 118 21.14 2.92 -4.63
CA SER A 118 21.27 3.84 -5.76
C SER A 118 20.03 4.75 -5.92
N LEU A 119 19.63 5.43 -4.84
CA LEU A 119 18.51 6.36 -4.85
C LEU A 119 18.95 7.72 -5.39
N PHE A 120 18.30 8.19 -6.46
CA PHE A 120 18.65 9.48 -7.08
C PHE A 120 18.59 10.63 -6.06
N LYS A 121 19.73 11.33 -5.91
CA LYS A 121 19.93 12.44 -4.96
C LYS A 121 19.58 12.05 -3.52
N ILE A 122 20.10 10.92 -3.05
CA ILE A 122 19.89 10.39 -1.70
C ILE A 122 20.12 11.42 -0.58
N GLU A 123 21.10 12.32 -0.73
CA GLU A 123 21.40 13.40 0.23
C GLU A 123 20.29 14.45 0.37
N LYS A 124 19.30 14.47 -0.54
CA LYS A 124 18.09 15.28 -0.35
C LYS A 124 17.14 14.66 0.66
N TRP A 125 17.19 13.34 0.81
CA TRP A 125 16.28 12.59 1.66
C TRP A 125 16.77 12.52 3.10
N TRP A 126 18.08 12.50 3.32
CA TRP A 126 18.71 12.38 4.64
C TRP A 126 19.93 13.27 4.72
N SER A 127 20.23 13.78 5.91
CA SER A 127 21.52 14.41 6.19
C SER A 127 22.65 13.38 6.19
N GLN A 128 23.91 13.82 6.06
CA GLN A 128 25.07 12.92 6.09
C GLN A 128 25.13 12.09 7.38
N GLY A 129 24.86 12.70 8.53
CA GLY A 129 24.79 12.01 9.81
C GLY A 129 23.70 10.93 9.88
N SER A 130 22.50 11.26 9.38
CA SER A 130 21.41 10.27 9.28
C SER A 130 21.77 9.15 8.32
N LEU A 131 22.37 9.48 7.17
CA LEU A 131 22.78 8.49 6.17
C LEU A 131 23.87 7.57 6.73
N HIS A 132 24.87 8.10 7.45
CA HIS A 132 25.87 7.29 8.16
C HIS A 132 25.20 6.27 9.08
N ALA A 133 24.29 6.72 9.95
CA ALA A 133 23.60 5.85 10.89
C ALA A 133 22.74 4.78 10.18
N LEU A 134 22.02 5.17 9.11
CA LEU A 134 21.21 4.23 8.33
C LEU A 134 22.07 3.19 7.62
N LYS A 135 23.22 3.57 7.05
CA LYS A 135 24.17 2.62 6.43
C LYS A 135 24.72 1.64 7.47
N ALA A 136 25.15 2.14 8.63
CA ALA A 136 25.66 1.32 9.72
C ALA A 136 24.60 0.35 10.27
N LEU A 137 23.37 0.83 10.49
CA LEU A 137 22.25 -0.02 10.91
C LEU A 137 21.95 -1.09 9.86
N ARG A 138 21.83 -0.69 8.58
CA ARG A 138 21.53 -1.62 7.49
C ARG A 138 22.56 -2.74 7.44
N PHE A 139 23.85 -2.41 7.48
CA PHE A 139 24.96 -3.35 7.48
C PHE A 139 24.87 -4.34 8.65
N ASN A 140 24.60 -3.86 9.86
CA ASN A 140 24.53 -4.74 11.03
C ASN A 140 23.27 -5.61 11.06
N ILE A 141 22.13 -5.08 10.62
CA ILE A 141 20.88 -5.84 10.53
C ILE A 141 21.01 -6.96 9.47
N ASP A 142 21.87 -6.81 8.44
CA ASP A 142 22.14 -7.84 7.40
C ASP A 142 22.74 -9.15 7.94
N ASN A 143 23.19 -9.17 9.20
CA ASN A 143 23.66 -10.39 9.87
C ASN A 143 22.54 -11.26 10.46
N TYR A 144 21.29 -10.79 10.45
CA TYR A 144 20.16 -11.50 11.03
C TYR A 144 19.27 -12.14 9.95
N GLY A 145 18.57 -13.22 10.31
CA GLY A 145 17.60 -13.91 9.46
C GLY A 145 16.22 -14.09 10.12
N GLY A 146 15.27 -14.66 9.38
CA GLY A 146 13.97 -15.06 9.89
C GLY A 146 13.12 -13.91 10.47
N ARG A 147 12.33 -14.22 11.51
CA ARG A 147 11.38 -13.29 12.13
C ARG A 147 12.05 -12.08 12.79
N VAL A 148 13.21 -12.29 13.41
CA VAL A 148 13.99 -11.21 14.03
C VAL A 148 14.42 -10.20 12.97
N ARG A 149 14.97 -10.69 11.84
CA ARG A 149 15.32 -9.84 10.70
C ARG A 149 14.13 -9.05 10.17
N ASN A 150 12.97 -9.69 10.03
CA ASN A 150 11.76 -9.03 9.56
C ASN A 150 11.34 -7.87 10.47
N LEU A 151 11.36 -8.07 11.80
CA LEU A 151 11.03 -7.01 12.76
C LEU A 151 12.09 -5.90 12.77
N LEU A 152 13.38 -6.23 12.67
CA LEU A 152 14.45 -5.24 12.52
C LEU A 152 14.28 -4.41 11.24
N ASP A 153 13.85 -5.01 10.13
CA ASP A 153 13.58 -4.30 8.88
C ASP A 153 12.39 -3.34 8.99
N ILE A 154 11.34 -3.72 9.73
CA ILE A 154 10.23 -2.80 10.04
C ILE A 154 10.74 -1.62 10.89
N ALA A 155 11.49 -1.89 11.96
CA ALA A 155 12.07 -0.84 12.79
C ALA A 155 12.99 0.08 11.97
N PHE A 156 13.82 -0.50 11.10
CA PHE A 156 14.70 0.24 10.20
C PHE A 156 13.89 1.15 9.26
N CYS A 157 12.81 0.64 8.66
CA CYS A 157 11.92 1.43 7.81
C CYS A 157 11.23 2.59 8.57
N ARG A 158 10.82 2.37 9.83
CA ARG A 158 10.25 3.43 10.68
C ARG A 158 11.30 4.52 10.97
N THR A 159 12.52 4.12 11.32
CA THR A 159 13.65 5.05 11.51
C THR A 159 13.99 5.82 10.23
N LEU A 160 14.11 5.10 9.11
CA LEU A 160 14.42 5.65 7.78
C LEU A 160 13.50 6.82 7.43
N ILE A 161 12.20 6.68 7.65
CA ILE A 161 11.25 7.75 7.33
C ILE A 161 11.23 8.83 8.41
N GLY A 162 11.35 8.47 9.68
CA GLY A 162 11.36 9.44 10.77
C GLY A 162 12.56 10.39 10.75
N CYS A 163 13.70 9.97 10.17
CA CYS A 163 14.85 10.83 9.93
C CYS A 163 14.87 11.49 8.53
N SER A 164 13.84 11.28 7.70
CA SER A 164 13.84 11.84 6.34
C SER A 164 13.48 13.33 6.31
N ASN A 165 14.16 14.07 5.43
CA ASN A 165 13.85 15.46 5.08
C ASN A 165 12.58 15.59 4.20
N ALA A 166 12.07 14.49 3.67
CA ALA A 166 10.84 14.46 2.88
C ALA A 166 9.61 14.59 3.80
N ALA A 167 8.76 15.58 3.54
CA ALA A 167 7.45 15.67 4.14
C ALA A 167 6.53 14.63 3.49
N PHE A 168 6.35 13.49 4.15
CA PHE A 168 5.34 12.49 3.76
C PHE A 168 3.90 12.94 4.10
N ASN A 169 3.68 14.19 4.52
CA ASN A 169 2.38 14.71 4.97
C ASN A 169 1.49 15.26 3.85
N HIS A 170 1.96 15.26 2.60
CA HIS A 170 1.20 15.66 1.42
C HIS A 170 1.24 14.58 0.33
N GLN A 171 0.25 14.57 -0.58
CA GLN A 171 0.17 13.67 -1.75
C GLN A 171 1.35 13.84 -2.73
N SER A 172 2.16 14.89 -2.55
CA SER A 172 3.44 15.11 -3.21
C SER A 172 4.55 15.13 -2.17
N MET A 173 5.63 14.38 -2.42
CA MET A 173 6.84 14.46 -1.61
C MET A 173 7.49 15.84 -1.81
N SER A 174 7.52 16.65 -0.77
CA SER A 174 8.29 17.89 -0.70
C SER A 174 9.47 17.71 0.26
N PHE A 175 10.60 18.36 -0.01
CA PHE A 175 11.78 18.31 0.85
C PHE A 175 11.95 19.64 1.58
N LYS A 176 12.42 19.60 2.83
CA LYS A 176 12.88 20.80 3.53
C LYS A 176 14.19 21.32 2.91
N GLU A 177 14.43 22.63 2.97
CA GLU A 177 15.72 23.21 2.60
C GLU A 177 16.81 22.75 3.60
N VAL A 178 17.99 22.39 3.09
CA VAL A 178 19.13 21.92 3.90
C VAL A 178 20.15 23.05 4.00
N ASP A 179 20.52 23.43 5.23
CA ASP A 179 21.58 24.41 5.50
C ASP A 179 22.97 23.76 5.33
N PRO A 180 23.90 24.32 4.52
CA PRO A 180 25.22 23.74 4.25
C PRO A 180 26.24 23.78 5.40
N SER A 181 25.93 24.35 6.57
CA SER A 181 26.91 24.60 7.64
C SER A 181 26.87 23.58 8.80
N ALA A 182 27.33 22.33 8.59
CA ALA A 182 26.85 21.21 9.41
C ALA A 182 27.86 20.26 10.12
N GLY A 183 29.13 20.61 10.37
CA GLY A 183 30.06 19.66 11.03
C GLY A 183 29.69 19.18 12.44
N ARG A 184 28.99 20.00 13.26
CA ARG A 184 28.44 19.56 14.57
C ARG A 184 27.03 18.97 14.46
N PHE A 185 26.30 19.31 13.41
CA PHE A 185 24.92 18.84 13.20
C PHE A 185 24.89 17.38 12.74
N GLU A 186 25.95 16.89 12.09
CA GLU A 186 26.08 15.51 11.60
C GLU A 186 26.13 14.46 12.72
N ILE A 187 26.93 14.68 13.77
CA ILE A 187 27.03 13.73 14.90
C ILE A 187 25.67 13.64 15.62
N ASP A 188 25.02 14.78 15.84
CA ASP A 188 23.73 14.82 16.52
C ASP A 188 22.63 14.10 15.71
N ASP A 189 22.65 14.21 14.37
CA ASP A 189 21.72 13.49 13.50
C ASP A 189 21.90 11.97 13.55
N ALA A 190 23.15 11.49 13.57
CA ALA A 190 23.44 10.06 13.70
C ALA A 190 22.93 9.52 15.04
N ILE A 191 23.18 10.23 16.14
CA ILE A 191 22.69 9.87 17.48
C ILE A 191 21.16 9.86 17.50
N ARG A 192 20.51 10.88 16.94
CA ARG A 192 19.04 10.93 16.80
C ARG A 192 18.48 9.72 16.06
N ALA A 193 19.12 9.30 14.96
CA ALA A 193 18.68 8.13 14.20
C ALA A 193 18.78 6.83 15.02
N TYR A 194 19.86 6.64 15.78
CA TYR A 194 20.01 5.47 16.67
C TYR A 194 19.01 5.46 17.83
N ASP A 195 18.75 6.63 18.43
CA ASP A 195 17.75 6.77 19.48
C ASP A 195 16.33 6.50 18.96
N LEU A 196 16.03 7.00 17.76
CA LEU A 196 14.79 6.70 17.07
C LEU A 196 14.66 5.21 16.77
N PHE A 197 15.70 4.55 16.25
CA PHE A 197 15.67 3.09 16.02
C PHE A 197 15.36 2.30 17.30
N ARG A 198 15.97 2.69 18.42
CA ARG A 198 15.67 2.09 19.73
C ARG A 198 14.19 2.31 20.11
N SER A 199 13.66 3.52 20.02
CA SER A 199 12.27 3.80 20.42
C SER A 199 11.23 3.17 19.49
N GLU A 200 11.47 3.17 18.17
CA GLU A 200 10.58 2.53 17.20
C GLU A 200 10.53 1.01 17.41
N THR A 201 11.66 0.39 17.76
CA THR A 201 11.71 -1.05 18.07
C THR A 201 10.95 -1.39 19.34
N ALA A 202 11.08 -0.60 20.41
CA ALA A 202 10.32 -0.82 21.64
C ALA A 202 8.80 -0.79 21.37
N SER A 203 8.33 0.22 20.62
CA SER A 203 6.92 0.29 20.18
C SER A 203 6.51 -0.89 19.29
N LEU A 204 7.42 -1.37 18.43
CA LEU A 204 7.16 -2.52 17.58
C LEU A 204 6.96 -3.79 18.40
N ILE A 205 7.85 -4.06 19.36
CA ILE A 205 7.77 -5.20 20.28
C ILE A 205 6.43 -5.22 21.01
N ASP A 206 6.01 -4.10 21.60
CA ASP A 206 4.74 -4.00 22.33
C ASP A 206 3.54 -4.42 21.47
N SER A 207 3.51 -3.97 20.22
CA SER A 207 2.43 -4.33 19.29
C SER A 207 2.54 -5.75 18.70
N ALA A 208 3.74 -6.31 18.62
CA ALA A 208 3.99 -7.66 18.11
C ALA A 208 3.61 -8.75 19.12
N ARG A 209 3.62 -8.45 20.43
CA ARG A 209 3.24 -9.37 21.53
C ARG A 209 1.80 -9.87 21.45
N PHE A 210 0.91 -9.18 20.76
CA PHE A 210 -0.49 -9.58 20.65
C PHE A 210 -0.65 -10.68 19.61
N ASP A 211 -1.17 -11.83 20.04
CA ASP A 211 -1.53 -12.93 19.15
C ASP A 211 -2.77 -12.60 18.32
N LEU A 212 -2.82 -13.19 17.13
CA LEU A 212 -3.99 -13.11 16.25
C LEU A 212 -4.88 -14.33 16.51
N LEU A 213 -6.19 -14.11 16.64
CA LEU A 213 -7.17 -15.18 16.87
C LEU A 213 -7.33 -16.09 15.64
N GLY A 214 -7.23 -15.50 14.46
CA GLY A 214 -7.31 -16.14 13.16
C GLY A 214 -5.94 -16.26 12.49
N LYS A 215 -5.96 -16.42 11.17
CA LYS A 215 -4.74 -16.55 10.36
C LYS A 215 -4.82 -15.62 9.17
N ALA A 216 -3.67 -15.23 8.65
CA ALA A 216 -3.64 -14.52 7.39
C ALA A 216 -2.41 -14.82 6.54
N ARG A 217 -2.55 -14.59 5.23
CA ARG A 217 -1.48 -14.77 4.25
C ARG A 217 -1.61 -13.80 3.10
N VAL A 218 -0.51 -13.19 2.70
CA VAL A 218 -0.44 -12.34 1.50
C VAL A 218 0.39 -13.06 0.44
N PHE A 219 -0.13 -13.11 -0.78
CA PHE A 219 0.47 -13.75 -1.94
C PHE A 219 0.98 -12.70 -2.93
N GLU A 220 2.11 -12.97 -3.57
CA GLU A 220 2.53 -12.19 -4.73
C GLU A 220 1.71 -12.63 -5.94
N GLY A 221 1.09 -11.68 -6.63
CA GLY A 221 0.28 -11.97 -7.81
C GLY A 221 -0.35 -10.73 -8.44
N ASP A 222 -0.86 -10.89 -9.66
CA ASP A 222 -1.64 -9.86 -10.32
C ASP A 222 -3.14 -10.12 -10.12
N SER A 223 -3.84 -9.12 -9.58
CA SER A 223 -5.29 -9.18 -9.34
C SER A 223 -6.12 -9.50 -10.60
N ARG A 224 -5.57 -9.27 -11.80
CA ARG A 224 -6.20 -9.54 -13.10
C ARG A 224 -6.04 -10.98 -13.58
N GLU A 225 -5.10 -11.73 -13.02
CA GLU A 225 -4.79 -13.11 -13.44
C GLU A 225 -5.29 -14.16 -12.42
N GLY A 226 -5.52 -13.72 -11.17
CA GLY A 226 -5.93 -14.59 -10.07
C GLY A 226 -4.77 -15.38 -9.49
N VAL A 227 -4.95 -15.93 -8.28
CA VAL A 227 -3.94 -16.75 -7.59
C VAL A 227 -4.50 -18.13 -7.32
N LYS A 228 -3.76 -19.18 -7.71
CA LYS A 228 -4.21 -20.58 -7.65
C LYS A 228 -4.45 -21.12 -6.23
N ASP A 229 -3.81 -20.53 -5.23
CA ASP A 229 -3.80 -21.04 -3.85
C ASP A 229 -4.82 -20.36 -2.92
N LEU A 230 -5.77 -19.60 -3.49
CA LEU A 230 -6.80 -18.91 -2.71
C LEU A 230 -7.92 -19.86 -2.32
N GLN A 231 -8.40 -19.72 -1.08
CA GLN A 231 -9.65 -20.35 -0.66
C GLN A 231 -10.84 -19.53 -1.18
N LEU A 232 -11.98 -20.17 -1.42
CA LEU A 232 -13.19 -19.43 -1.77
C LEU A 232 -13.60 -18.51 -0.62
N ALA A 233 -13.83 -17.25 -0.92
CA ALA A 233 -14.12 -16.20 0.04
C ALA A 233 -15.60 -16.10 0.36
N ASP A 234 -15.91 -15.87 1.64
CA ASP A 234 -17.23 -15.43 2.09
C ASP A 234 -17.41 -13.92 1.83
N LEU A 235 -16.31 -13.16 1.87
CA LEU A 235 -16.30 -11.71 1.58
C LEU A 235 -15.04 -11.30 0.80
N VAL A 236 -15.22 -10.61 -0.33
CA VAL A 236 -14.19 -9.76 -0.93
C VAL A 236 -14.33 -8.36 -0.35
N LEU A 237 -13.31 -7.87 0.33
CA LEU A 237 -13.31 -6.52 0.91
C LEU A 237 -12.01 -5.81 0.59
N THR A 238 -12.09 -4.71 -0.14
CA THR A 238 -10.88 -3.98 -0.55
C THR A 238 -11.15 -2.51 -0.83
N SER A 239 -10.07 -1.73 -0.91
CA SER A 239 -10.05 -0.41 -1.51
C SER A 239 -9.02 -0.43 -2.65
N PRO A 240 -9.46 -0.62 -3.91
CA PRO A 240 -8.54 -0.74 -5.03
C PRO A 240 -7.82 0.58 -5.29
N PRO A 241 -6.76 0.59 -6.12
CA PRO A 241 -6.18 1.83 -6.62
C PRO A 241 -7.26 2.73 -7.22
N TYR A 242 -7.34 4.01 -6.84
CA TYR A 242 -8.34 4.92 -7.42
C TYR A 242 -7.86 5.46 -8.77
N VAL A 243 -8.78 5.79 -9.67
CA VAL A 243 -8.50 6.41 -10.98
C VAL A 243 -8.03 7.87 -10.84
N ASN A 244 -6.82 8.09 -10.34
CA ASN A 244 -6.29 9.42 -10.04
C ASN A 244 -4.78 9.59 -10.31
N ARG A 245 -4.16 8.64 -11.03
CA ARG A 245 -2.71 8.60 -11.33
C ARG A 245 -1.79 8.59 -10.11
N MET A 246 -2.28 8.17 -8.96
CA MET A 246 -1.41 7.87 -7.83
C MET A 246 -0.58 6.63 -8.16
N SER A 247 0.74 6.74 -7.97
CA SER A 247 1.64 5.59 -7.99
C SER A 247 2.00 5.23 -6.55
N TYR A 248 1.49 4.10 -6.10
CA TYR A 248 1.76 3.56 -4.76
C TYR A 248 3.23 3.15 -4.63
N ILE A 249 3.81 2.61 -5.71
CA ILE A 249 5.23 2.23 -5.77
C ILE A 249 6.13 3.46 -5.61
N ARG A 250 5.77 4.60 -6.21
CA ARG A 250 6.52 5.85 -6.06
C ARG A 250 6.65 6.29 -4.60
N GLU A 251 5.60 6.12 -3.79
CA GLU A 251 5.61 6.46 -2.36
C GLU A 251 6.47 5.51 -1.54
N LEU A 252 6.56 4.25 -1.95
CA LEU A 252 7.27 3.19 -1.23
C LEU A 252 8.75 3.09 -1.58
N ARG A 253 9.20 3.80 -2.63
CA ARG A 253 10.59 3.75 -3.12
C ARG A 253 11.65 3.81 -2.01
N PRO A 254 11.60 4.73 -1.02
CA PRO A 254 12.62 4.76 0.03
C PRO A 254 12.79 3.41 0.72
N TYR A 255 11.68 2.78 1.15
CA TYR A 255 11.73 1.46 1.77
C TYR A 255 12.24 0.40 0.80
N MET A 256 11.69 0.38 -0.41
CA MET A 256 11.98 -0.66 -1.40
C MET A 256 13.45 -0.63 -1.85
N TYR A 257 14.04 0.54 -2.03
CA TYR A 257 15.47 0.68 -2.33
C TYR A 257 16.33 0.21 -1.15
N TRP A 258 16.04 0.67 0.07
CA TRP A 258 16.83 0.29 1.24
C TRP A 258 16.71 -1.17 1.65
N LEU A 259 15.58 -1.82 1.33
CA LEU A 259 15.36 -3.25 1.52
C LEU A 259 15.67 -4.08 0.25
N ARG A 260 16.24 -3.47 -0.80
CA ARG A 260 16.71 -4.15 -2.02
C ARG A 260 15.60 -4.82 -2.86
N TYR A 261 14.37 -4.34 -2.75
CA TYR A 261 13.28 -4.66 -3.69
C TYR A 261 13.37 -3.87 -5.00
N LEU A 262 14.13 -2.77 -5.00
CA LEU A 262 14.48 -2.00 -6.20
C LEU A 262 16.00 -1.80 -6.21
N ASP A 263 16.62 -1.99 -7.37
CA ASP A 263 18.04 -1.72 -7.56
C ASP A 263 18.25 -0.59 -8.57
N GLN A 264 17.50 -0.61 -9.68
CA GLN A 264 17.59 0.37 -10.76
C GLN A 264 16.28 1.17 -10.91
N ALA A 265 16.38 2.34 -11.54
CA ALA A 265 15.23 3.24 -11.71
C ALA A 265 14.10 2.63 -12.57
N SER A 266 14.42 1.71 -13.48
CA SER A 266 13.47 0.98 -14.33
C SER A 266 12.53 0.09 -13.53
N ASP A 267 13.03 -0.55 -12.46
CA ASP A 267 12.31 -1.55 -11.68
C ASP A 267 11.00 -0.98 -11.13
N ALA A 268 11.03 0.26 -10.66
CA ALA A 268 9.86 0.95 -10.14
C ALA A 268 8.82 1.24 -11.23
N GLY A 269 9.24 1.54 -12.46
CA GLY A 269 8.35 1.79 -13.59
C GLY A 269 7.73 0.51 -14.15
N ASP A 270 8.49 -0.58 -14.18
CA ASP A 270 8.00 -1.88 -14.61
C ASP A 270 7.01 -2.49 -13.60
N LEU A 271 7.29 -2.33 -12.30
CA LEU A 271 6.33 -2.70 -11.27
C LEU A 271 5.06 -1.82 -11.32
N ASP A 272 5.19 -0.53 -11.61
CA ASP A 272 4.02 0.37 -11.71
C ASP A 272 3.13 0.04 -12.91
N TRP A 273 3.72 -0.44 -14.01
CA TRP A 273 2.95 -0.94 -15.15
C TRP A 273 2.10 -2.17 -14.82
N ARG A 274 2.57 -3.02 -13.90
CA ARG A 274 1.80 -4.17 -13.41
C ARG A 274 0.63 -3.76 -12.52
N ALA A 275 0.70 -2.62 -11.83
CA ALA A 275 -0.44 -2.14 -11.06
C ALA A 275 -1.61 -1.69 -11.96
N ILE A 276 -2.83 -1.68 -11.42
CA ILE A 276 -4.03 -1.20 -12.11
C ILE A 276 -3.80 0.21 -12.67
N GLY A 277 -4.08 0.37 -13.96
CA GLY A 277 -3.90 1.62 -14.69
C GLY A 277 -2.45 1.89 -15.09
N GLY A 278 -1.48 1.76 -14.19
CA GLY A 278 -0.03 1.95 -14.43
C GLY A 278 0.33 3.31 -15.03
N THR A 279 0.86 4.23 -14.24
CA THR A 279 0.81 5.68 -14.56
C THR A 279 2.12 6.44 -14.46
N TRP A 280 3.18 5.80 -13.97
CA TRP A 280 4.43 6.46 -13.60
C TRP A 280 5.67 5.82 -14.24
N GLY A 281 6.66 6.65 -14.57
CA GLY A 281 7.90 6.20 -15.21
C GLY A 281 7.66 5.65 -16.63
N THR A 282 8.23 4.48 -16.93
CA THR A 282 8.10 3.80 -18.23
C THR A 282 6.66 3.46 -18.58
N ALA A 283 5.76 3.32 -17.59
CA ALA A 283 4.33 3.10 -17.78
C ALA A 283 3.68 4.20 -18.64
N THR A 284 4.13 5.45 -18.53
CA THR A 284 3.61 6.55 -19.36
C THR A 284 3.90 6.35 -20.85
N SER A 285 5.07 5.80 -21.19
CA SER A 285 5.42 5.49 -22.58
C SER A 285 4.64 4.30 -23.10
N LYS A 286 4.51 3.23 -22.29
CA LYS A 286 3.72 2.03 -22.63
C LYS A 286 2.24 2.37 -22.84
N LEU A 287 1.69 3.30 -22.06
CA LEU A 287 0.30 3.74 -22.16
C LEU A 287 -0.03 4.38 -23.52
N LYS A 288 0.94 5.01 -24.20
CA LYS A 288 0.69 5.67 -25.50
C LYS A 288 0.35 4.70 -26.62
N SER A 289 0.83 3.47 -26.53
CA SER A 289 0.61 2.40 -27.49
C SER A 289 -0.27 1.28 -26.92
N TRP A 290 -0.98 1.55 -25.81
CA TRP A 290 -1.87 0.58 -25.20
C TRP A 290 -3.20 0.55 -25.95
N GLU A 291 -3.71 -0.66 -26.14
CA GLU A 291 -5.01 -0.94 -26.74
C GLU A 291 -5.75 -1.97 -25.85
N PRO A 292 -7.09 -1.90 -25.77
CA PRO A 292 -7.87 -2.85 -25.00
C PRO A 292 -7.77 -4.25 -25.62
N SER A 293 -7.68 -5.28 -24.77
CA SER A 293 -7.59 -6.69 -25.18
C SER A 293 -8.92 -7.45 -25.09
N VAL A 294 -9.93 -6.87 -24.44
CA VAL A 294 -11.26 -7.42 -24.18
C VAL A 294 -12.25 -6.26 -24.17
N GLU A 295 -13.50 -6.53 -24.53
CA GLU A 295 -14.59 -5.58 -24.36
C GLU A 295 -15.06 -5.57 -22.89
N THR A 296 -15.49 -4.41 -22.41
CA THR A 296 -16.05 -4.25 -21.07
C THR A 296 -17.52 -3.79 -21.11
N PRO A 297 -18.34 -4.14 -20.10
CA PRO A 297 -19.75 -3.72 -20.04
C PRO A 297 -19.98 -2.20 -20.01
N VAL A 298 -18.93 -1.40 -19.79
CA VAL A 298 -18.99 0.06 -19.64
C VAL A 298 -18.19 0.81 -20.71
N ASP A 299 -17.78 0.13 -21.78
CA ASP A 299 -16.91 0.71 -22.80
C ASP A 299 -17.51 1.96 -23.45
N ALA A 300 -18.83 1.99 -23.65
CA ALA A 300 -19.52 3.14 -24.25
C ALA A 300 -19.46 4.38 -23.32
N GLU A 301 -19.79 4.19 -22.05
CA GLU A 301 -19.79 5.23 -21.02
C GLU A 301 -18.37 5.74 -20.75
N VAL A 302 -17.40 4.83 -20.62
CA VAL A 302 -15.99 5.16 -20.47
C VAL A 302 -15.48 5.92 -21.70
N SER A 303 -15.90 5.52 -22.91
CA SER A 303 -15.52 6.19 -24.15
C SER A 303 -16.01 7.64 -24.19
N ALA A 304 -17.28 7.87 -23.83
CA ALA A 304 -17.86 9.20 -23.80
C ALA A 304 -17.09 10.13 -22.84
N VAL A 305 -16.77 9.66 -21.62
CA VAL A 305 -15.98 10.44 -20.66
C VAL A 305 -14.54 10.65 -21.16
N ALA A 306 -13.91 9.63 -21.73
CA ALA A 306 -12.54 9.71 -22.24
C ALA A 306 -12.43 10.70 -23.42
N GLU A 307 -13.43 10.80 -24.28
CA GLU A 307 -13.48 11.78 -25.37
C GLU A 307 -13.53 13.22 -24.84
N LEU A 308 -14.33 13.47 -23.80
CA LEU A 308 -14.39 14.77 -23.13
C LEU A 308 -13.03 15.15 -22.49
N ILE A 309 -12.39 14.20 -21.81
CA ILE A 309 -11.05 14.36 -21.23
C ILE A 309 -10.01 14.65 -22.31
N SER A 310 -10.07 13.96 -23.45
CA SER A 310 -9.17 14.17 -24.57
C SER A 310 -9.32 15.57 -25.16
N ARG A 311 -10.57 15.99 -25.40
CA ARG A 311 -10.93 17.30 -25.97
C ARG A 311 -10.49 18.46 -25.08
N ASP A 312 -10.78 18.39 -23.79
CA ASP A 312 -10.62 19.53 -22.87
C ASP A 312 -9.29 19.50 -22.10
N GLY A 313 -8.54 18.40 -22.16
CA GLY A 313 -7.30 18.21 -21.41
C GLY A 313 -6.03 18.79 -22.02
N GLY A 314 -6.15 19.49 -23.15
CA GLY A 314 -5.02 20.05 -23.90
C GLY A 314 -3.97 18.98 -24.23
N LYS A 315 -2.67 19.32 -24.09
CA LYS A 315 -1.56 18.41 -24.46
C LYS A 315 -1.54 17.07 -23.72
N ASN A 316 -2.13 17.01 -22.53
CA ASN A 316 -2.14 15.81 -21.70
C ASN A 316 -3.47 15.04 -21.81
N GLY A 317 -4.52 15.65 -22.40
CA GLY A 317 -5.85 15.08 -22.55
C GLY A 317 -5.86 13.69 -23.15
N PRO A 318 -5.27 13.47 -24.34
CA PRO A 318 -5.25 12.15 -24.98
C PRO A 318 -4.62 11.06 -24.11
N LEU A 319 -3.50 11.36 -23.45
CA LEU A 319 -2.84 10.41 -22.56
C LEU A 319 -3.71 10.07 -21.34
N LEU A 320 -4.39 11.06 -20.74
CA LEU A 320 -5.26 10.84 -19.59
C LEU A 320 -6.56 10.13 -19.97
N ALA A 321 -7.07 10.35 -21.18
CA ALA A 321 -8.17 9.59 -21.76
C ALA A 321 -7.79 8.11 -21.90
N THR A 322 -6.61 7.80 -22.45
CA THR A 322 -6.10 6.43 -22.52
C THR A 322 -5.89 5.81 -21.15
N TYR A 323 -5.41 6.58 -20.16
CA TYR A 323 -5.29 6.12 -18.77
C TYR A 323 -6.65 5.70 -18.20
N VAL A 324 -7.68 6.53 -18.36
CA VAL A 324 -9.03 6.21 -17.89
C VAL A 324 -9.52 4.92 -18.57
N ARG A 325 -9.37 4.77 -19.89
CA ARG A 325 -9.74 3.52 -20.59
C ARG A 325 -9.00 2.30 -20.03
N LYS A 326 -7.68 2.38 -19.91
CA LYS A 326 -6.85 1.28 -19.38
C LYS A 326 -7.22 0.90 -17.95
N TYR A 327 -7.48 1.88 -17.09
CA TYR A 327 -7.88 1.61 -15.71
C TYR A 327 -9.17 0.76 -15.65
N HIS A 328 -10.20 1.10 -16.44
CA HIS A 328 -11.46 0.35 -16.43
C HIS A 328 -11.31 -1.02 -17.06
N HIS A 329 -10.51 -1.12 -18.11
CA HIS A 329 -10.11 -2.40 -18.70
C HIS A 329 -9.43 -3.31 -17.67
N ASP A 330 -8.42 -2.80 -16.96
CA ASP A 330 -7.71 -3.54 -15.92
C ASP A 330 -8.66 -3.97 -14.78
N MET A 331 -9.59 -3.10 -14.38
CA MET A 331 -10.58 -3.41 -13.35
C MET A 331 -11.59 -4.46 -13.81
N TRP A 332 -12.00 -4.45 -15.08
CA TRP A 332 -12.87 -5.49 -15.63
C TRP A 332 -12.20 -6.85 -15.56
N GLN A 333 -10.95 -6.97 -16.01
CA GLN A 333 -10.17 -8.21 -15.90
C GLN A 333 -10.03 -8.67 -14.43
N HIS A 334 -9.85 -7.72 -13.50
CA HIS A 334 -9.85 -8.03 -12.08
C HIS A 334 -11.18 -8.62 -11.62
N PHE A 335 -12.31 -8.00 -11.96
CA PHE A 335 -13.63 -8.50 -11.58
C PHE A 335 -13.91 -9.89 -12.16
N GLU A 336 -13.53 -10.14 -13.41
CA GLU A 336 -13.61 -11.48 -14.03
C GLU A 336 -12.76 -12.50 -13.26
N SER A 337 -11.53 -12.14 -12.90
CA SER A 337 -10.57 -12.99 -12.18
C SER A 337 -11.01 -13.34 -10.75
N ILE A 338 -11.53 -12.37 -10.00
CA ILE A 338 -11.89 -12.55 -8.58
C ILE A 338 -13.26 -13.22 -8.39
N THR A 339 -14.17 -13.08 -9.36
CA THR A 339 -15.55 -13.61 -9.23
C THR A 339 -15.61 -15.12 -9.00
N PRO A 340 -14.82 -15.96 -9.69
CA PRO A 340 -14.72 -17.39 -9.37
C PRO A 340 -14.26 -17.69 -7.95
N GLN A 341 -13.53 -16.77 -7.30
CA GLN A 341 -13.00 -16.92 -5.95
C GLN A 341 -14.01 -16.55 -4.85
N VAL A 342 -15.20 -16.05 -5.20
CA VAL A 342 -16.28 -15.76 -4.24
C VAL A 342 -17.19 -16.98 -4.13
N LYS A 343 -17.56 -17.39 -2.92
CA LYS A 343 -18.54 -18.47 -2.72
C LYS A 343 -19.91 -18.09 -3.30
N PRO A 344 -20.74 -19.05 -3.76
CA PRO A 344 -22.16 -18.79 -3.96
C PRO A 344 -22.78 -18.24 -2.67
N GLY A 345 -23.51 -17.12 -2.77
CA GLY A 345 -24.01 -16.37 -1.61
C GLY A 345 -22.97 -15.54 -0.86
N GLY A 346 -21.69 -15.57 -1.27
CA GLY A 346 -20.64 -14.71 -0.73
C GLY A 346 -20.77 -13.27 -1.24
N GLU A 347 -20.16 -12.35 -0.52
CA GLU A 347 -20.32 -10.91 -0.75
C GLU A 347 -19.06 -10.28 -1.34
N VAL A 348 -19.26 -9.13 -1.99
CA VAL A 348 -18.18 -8.24 -2.38
C VAL A 348 -18.46 -6.83 -1.90
N SER A 349 -17.41 -6.11 -1.50
CA SER A 349 -17.47 -4.73 -1.06
C SER A 349 -16.19 -3.99 -1.49
N TYR A 350 -16.35 -3.06 -2.42
CA TYR A 350 -15.28 -2.25 -2.99
C TYR A 350 -15.40 -0.82 -2.52
N ILE A 351 -14.44 -0.38 -1.72
CA ILE A 351 -14.36 0.99 -1.22
C ILE A 351 -13.63 1.84 -2.25
N ILE A 352 -14.38 2.58 -3.06
CA ILE A 352 -13.88 3.34 -4.22
C ILE A 352 -14.38 4.78 -4.20
N GLY A 353 -13.56 5.72 -4.66
CA GLY A 353 -13.96 7.11 -4.87
C GLY A 353 -14.09 7.46 -6.34
N ASN A 354 -15.07 8.30 -6.68
CA ASN A 354 -15.07 8.98 -7.98
C ASN A 354 -13.83 9.88 -8.11
N SER A 355 -13.51 10.25 -9.35
CA SER A 355 -12.40 11.17 -9.65
C SER A 355 -12.81 12.18 -10.72
N THR A 356 -12.01 13.22 -10.91
CA THR A 356 -12.27 14.26 -11.91
C THR A 356 -11.03 14.53 -12.74
N PHE A 357 -11.17 14.57 -14.07
CA PHE A 357 -10.12 14.97 -15.00
C PHE A 357 -10.63 16.12 -15.87
N TYR A 358 -9.98 17.27 -15.80
CA TYR A 358 -10.36 18.47 -16.57
C TYR A 358 -11.84 18.86 -16.42
N ASN A 359 -12.35 18.78 -15.18
CA ASN A 359 -13.76 19.00 -14.81
C ASN A 359 -14.76 17.95 -15.29
N HIS A 360 -14.30 16.88 -15.94
CA HIS A 360 -15.13 15.72 -16.27
C HIS A 360 -15.05 14.70 -15.15
N GLU A 361 -16.20 14.32 -14.63
CA GLU A 361 -16.30 13.26 -13.63
C GLU A 361 -16.03 11.88 -14.25
N VAL A 362 -15.29 11.07 -13.51
CA VAL A 362 -15.04 9.65 -13.79
C VAL A 362 -15.75 8.87 -12.68
N PRO A 363 -17.00 8.41 -12.92
CA PRO A 363 -17.85 7.81 -11.90
C PRO A 363 -17.53 6.31 -11.72
N ALA A 364 -16.29 5.99 -11.31
CA ALA A 364 -15.82 4.61 -11.18
C ALA A 364 -16.73 3.69 -10.31
N HIS A 365 -17.40 4.28 -9.32
CA HIS A 365 -18.36 3.59 -8.45
C HIS A 365 -19.58 3.05 -9.21
N GLU A 366 -20.11 3.81 -10.17
CA GLU A 366 -21.24 3.37 -11.01
C GLU A 366 -20.79 2.26 -11.96
N TRP A 367 -19.63 2.45 -12.60
CA TRP A 367 -19.08 1.45 -13.51
C TRP A 367 -18.73 0.13 -12.82
N TYR A 368 -18.26 0.17 -11.56
CA TYR A 368 -18.07 -1.04 -10.77
C TYR A 368 -19.40 -1.76 -10.54
N ALA A 369 -20.47 -1.03 -10.22
CA ALA A 369 -21.79 -1.63 -10.04
C ALA A 369 -22.29 -2.31 -11.32
N ASP A 370 -22.08 -1.69 -12.49
CA ASP A 370 -22.46 -2.28 -13.78
C ASP A 370 -21.62 -3.51 -14.13
N MET A 371 -20.31 -3.49 -13.87
CA MET A 371 -19.45 -4.66 -14.02
C MET A 371 -19.88 -5.81 -13.11
N LEU A 372 -20.21 -5.54 -11.84
CA LEU A 372 -20.72 -6.57 -10.92
C LEU A 372 -22.06 -7.15 -11.41
N ARG A 373 -22.99 -6.32 -11.89
CA ARG A 373 -24.25 -6.80 -12.48
C ARG A 373 -24.02 -7.68 -13.70
N ALA A 374 -23.10 -7.28 -14.58
CA ALA A 374 -22.73 -8.05 -15.76
C ALA A 374 -22.15 -9.44 -15.40
N LEU A 375 -21.48 -9.56 -14.25
CA LEU A 375 -20.96 -10.82 -13.72
C LEU A 375 -21.97 -11.63 -12.90
N GLY A 376 -23.24 -11.20 -12.85
CA GLY A 376 -24.32 -11.95 -12.20
C GLY A 376 -24.40 -11.77 -10.68
N TYR A 377 -23.75 -10.73 -10.12
CA TYR A 377 -24.01 -10.32 -8.74
C TYR A 377 -25.42 -9.73 -8.61
N GLN A 378 -26.07 -10.06 -7.50
CA GLN A 378 -27.40 -9.59 -7.13
C GLN A 378 -27.29 -8.53 -6.03
N SER A 379 -28.39 -7.80 -5.81
CA SER A 379 -28.49 -6.77 -4.76
C SER A 379 -27.35 -5.75 -4.82
N VAL A 380 -26.91 -5.37 -6.02
CA VAL A 380 -25.78 -4.45 -6.18
C VAL A 380 -26.15 -3.03 -5.73
N THR A 381 -25.51 -2.55 -4.68
CA THR A 381 -25.70 -1.19 -4.12
C THR A 381 -24.47 -0.32 -4.30
N VAL A 382 -24.70 1.00 -4.23
CA VAL A 382 -23.65 2.02 -4.26
C VAL A 382 -23.93 3.02 -3.16
N ASP A 383 -23.32 2.81 -2.00
CA ASP A 383 -23.63 3.58 -0.79
C ASP A 383 -22.55 4.63 -0.51
N VAL A 384 -22.96 5.89 -0.29
CA VAL A 384 -22.02 6.98 -0.01
C VAL A 384 -21.47 6.84 1.41
N ILE A 385 -20.17 6.62 1.55
CA ILE A 385 -19.49 6.52 2.85
C ILE A 385 -19.20 7.92 3.39
N ARG A 386 -18.55 8.77 2.57
CA ARG A 386 -18.18 10.12 2.97
C ARG A 386 -17.80 11.01 1.79
N LYS A 387 -17.74 12.30 2.06
CA LYS A 387 -17.14 13.30 1.18
C LYS A 387 -15.61 13.33 1.30
N ARG A 388 -14.89 13.51 0.19
CA ARG A 388 -13.42 13.65 0.15
C ARG A 388 -13.00 15.12 0.27
N ASN A 389 -11.88 15.36 0.95
CA ASN A 389 -11.41 16.70 1.31
C ASN A 389 -10.80 17.52 0.14
N SER A 390 -10.55 16.88 -1.02
CA SER A 390 -9.78 17.49 -2.11
C SER A 390 -10.61 18.26 -3.13
N ASN A 391 -11.94 18.05 -3.21
CA ASN A 391 -12.84 18.79 -4.11
C ASN A 391 -14.30 18.64 -3.66
N LYS A 392 -15.16 19.63 -3.97
CA LYS A 392 -16.57 19.65 -3.55
C LYS A 392 -17.44 18.52 -4.14
N ALA A 393 -17.00 17.90 -5.24
CA ALA A 393 -17.73 16.85 -5.96
C ALA A 393 -17.16 15.43 -5.75
N LEU A 394 -16.17 15.25 -4.87
CA LEU A 394 -15.53 13.95 -4.68
C LEU A 394 -16.06 13.27 -3.41
N PHE A 395 -16.42 12.00 -3.55
CA PHE A 395 -16.94 11.14 -2.49
C PHE A 395 -16.22 9.78 -2.50
N GLU A 396 -16.36 9.04 -1.41
CA GLU A 396 -16.05 7.63 -1.34
C GLU A 396 -17.34 6.85 -1.14
N TYR A 397 -17.39 5.71 -1.81
CA TYR A 397 -18.55 4.84 -1.92
C TYR A 397 -18.15 3.43 -1.52
N ASP A 398 -19.13 2.69 -1.02
CA ASP A 398 -19.09 1.24 -0.92
C ASP A 398 -19.93 0.68 -2.05
N VAL A 399 -19.27 0.03 -3.01
CA VAL A 399 -19.96 -0.69 -4.08
C VAL A 399 -20.00 -2.16 -3.66
N SER A 400 -21.21 -2.64 -3.36
CA SER A 400 -21.41 -3.97 -2.80
C SER A 400 -22.33 -4.84 -3.64
N GLY A 401 -22.25 -6.16 -3.47
CA GLY A 401 -23.13 -7.11 -4.15
C GLY A 401 -22.96 -8.53 -3.61
N VAL A 402 -23.95 -9.38 -3.87
CA VAL A 402 -23.98 -10.79 -3.42
C VAL A 402 -23.86 -11.69 -4.64
N LYS A 403 -22.92 -12.64 -4.61
CA LYS A 403 -22.79 -13.62 -5.70
C LYS A 403 -24.01 -14.53 -5.71
N SER A 404 -24.64 -14.67 -6.87
CA SER A 404 -25.76 -15.59 -7.06
C SER A 404 -25.36 -17.03 -6.68
N SER A 405 -26.37 -17.77 -6.20
CA SER A 405 -26.25 -19.18 -5.82
C SER A 405 -25.88 -20.11 -6.98
#